data_AF-A0A0D0CKY6-F1
#
_entry.id   AF-A0A0D0CKY6-F1
#
_cell.length_a   1.000
_cell.length_b   1.000
_cell.length_c   1.000
_cell.angle_alpha   90.00
_cell.angle_beta   90.00
_cell.angle_gamma   90.00
#
_symmetry.space_group_name_H-M   'P 1'
#
loop_
_entity.id
_entity.type
_entity.pdbx_description
1 polymer ?
#
loop_
_entity_poly.entity_id
_entity_poly.type
_entity_poly.pdbx_seq_one_letter_code
_entity_poly.pdbx_strand_id
1 'polypeptide(L)'
;ASKKTKAPLPPIAWDANNHGLVWQLEAEITKPQNLKVLCRKLTKHENTSGETKASVFRRIGSVLLPELHGIDPTATGDRIKGKYEGLAKVYKQHAKRLTVTGEGI
;
A
#
# COMPACT_ATOMS: atom_id res chain seq x y z
N ALA A 1 -8.21 31.77 6.66
CA ALA A 1 -8.53 30.39 7.09
C ALA A 1 -7.40 29.89 8.00
N SER A 2 -7.66 29.70 9.28
CA SER A 2 -6.65 29.24 10.25
C SER A 2 -6.30 27.78 9.94
N LYS A 3 -5.05 27.51 9.55
CA LYS A 3 -4.55 26.15 9.35
C LYS A 3 -4.53 25.48 10.72
N LYS A 4 -5.53 24.66 11.04
CA LYS A 4 -5.47 23.77 12.22
C LYS A 4 -4.27 22.85 12.00
N THR A 5 -3.18 23.09 12.70
CA THR A 5 -2.01 22.22 12.72
C THR A 5 -2.45 20.91 13.36
N LYS A 6 -2.87 19.96 12.52
CA LYS A 6 -3.27 18.63 12.98
C LYS A 6 -2.04 17.97 13.58
N ALA A 7 -2.16 17.47 14.81
CA ALA A 7 -1.06 16.80 15.48
C ALA A 7 -0.52 15.67 14.58
N PRO A 8 0.81 15.53 14.43
CA PRO A 8 1.39 14.50 13.59
C PRO A 8 0.98 13.12 14.12
N LEU A 9 0.53 12.25 13.21
CA LEU A 9 0.19 10.87 13.56
C LEU A 9 1.41 10.14 14.15
N PRO A 10 1.23 9.27 15.15
CA PRO A 10 2.34 8.50 15.74
C PRO A 10 3.02 7.60 14.70
N PRO A 11 4.32 7.30 14.82
CA PRO A 11 5.02 6.43 13.87
C PRO A 11 4.44 5.02 13.85
N ILE A 12 4.55 4.34 12.71
CA ILE A 12 4.08 2.95 12.53
C ILE A 12 5.30 2.02 12.59
N ALA A 13 5.28 1.06 13.51
CA ALA A 13 6.33 0.05 13.65
C ALA A 13 6.15 -1.08 12.62
N TRP A 14 6.55 -0.84 11.38
CA TRP A 14 6.40 -1.80 10.27
C TRP A 14 7.27 -3.06 10.39
N ASP A 15 8.32 -2.99 11.18
CA ASP A 15 9.33 -4.01 11.43
C ASP A 15 9.07 -4.83 12.70
N ALA A 16 8.13 -4.39 13.53
CA ALA A 16 7.73 -5.12 14.72
C ALA A 16 7.11 -6.49 14.38
N ASN A 17 7.22 -7.42 15.33
CA ASN A 17 6.60 -8.75 15.27
C ASN A 17 6.89 -9.49 13.94
N ASN A 18 8.18 -9.54 13.56
CA ASN A 18 8.67 -10.16 12.33
C ASN A 18 7.96 -9.67 11.06
N HIS A 19 7.82 -8.34 10.93
CA HIS A 19 7.10 -7.70 9.82
C HIS A 19 5.62 -8.08 9.71
N GLY A 20 4.96 -8.48 10.80
CA GLY A 20 3.56 -8.93 10.78
C GLY A 20 2.59 -7.96 10.09
N LEU A 21 2.76 -6.65 10.29
CA LEU A 21 1.91 -5.63 9.66
C LEU A 21 2.15 -5.52 8.14
N VAL A 22 3.37 -5.81 7.67
CA VAL A 22 3.69 -5.86 6.23
C VAL A 22 2.97 -7.05 5.57
N TRP A 23 2.97 -8.21 6.22
CA TRP A 23 2.24 -9.38 5.73
C TRP A 23 0.73 -9.14 5.67
N GLN A 24 0.17 -8.49 6.70
CA GLN A 24 -1.24 -8.10 6.68
C GLN A 24 -1.54 -7.10 5.57
N LEU A 25 -0.65 -6.15 5.30
CA LEU A 25 -0.77 -5.22 4.18
C LEU A 25 -0.80 -5.97 2.83
N GLU A 26 0.08 -6.95 2.62
CA GLU A 26 0.08 -7.76 1.41
C GLU A 26 -1.22 -8.58 1.26
N ALA A 27 -1.72 -9.16 2.35
CA ALA A 27 -2.99 -9.87 2.38
C ALA A 27 -4.17 -8.95 2.01
N GLU A 28 -4.18 -7.70 2.49
CA GLU A 28 -5.21 -6.73 2.10
C GLU A 28 -5.09 -6.31 0.63
N ILE A 29 -3.88 -6.07 0.12
CA ILE A 29 -3.64 -5.66 -1.28
C ILE A 29 -4.12 -6.74 -2.25
N THR A 30 -3.91 -8.01 -1.92
CA THR A 30 -4.24 -9.16 -2.77
C THR A 30 -5.74 -9.50 -2.79
N LYS A 31 -6.56 -8.91 -1.92
CA LYS A 31 -8.02 -9.06 -1.99
C LYS A 31 -8.54 -8.59 -3.35
N PRO A 32 -9.43 -9.34 -4.03
CA PRO A 32 -9.89 -9.03 -5.39
C PRO A 32 -10.39 -7.59 -5.57
N GLN A 33 -11.13 -7.08 -4.58
CA GLN A 33 -11.66 -5.72 -4.56
C GLN A 33 -10.57 -4.62 -4.56
N ASN A 34 -9.42 -4.88 -3.91
CA ASN A 34 -8.31 -3.93 -3.82
C ASN A 34 -7.36 -4.11 -5.01
N LEU A 35 -7.02 -5.36 -5.32
CA LEU A 35 -6.06 -5.73 -6.36
C LEU A 35 -6.45 -5.16 -7.73
N LYS A 36 -7.73 -5.27 -8.11
CA LYS A 36 -8.26 -4.76 -9.37
C LYS A 36 -7.97 -3.26 -9.59
N VAL A 37 -8.08 -2.48 -8.52
CA VAL A 37 -7.87 -1.02 -8.55
C VAL A 37 -6.38 -0.68 -8.48
N LEU A 38 -5.61 -1.42 -7.67
CA LEU A 38 -4.19 -1.15 -7.44
C LEU A 38 -3.30 -1.55 -8.62
N CYS A 39 -3.56 -2.70 -9.24
CA CYS A 39 -2.72 -3.29 -10.29
C CYS A 39 -3.28 -3.13 -11.71
N ARG A 40 -4.42 -2.43 -11.88
CA ARG A 40 -5.19 -2.31 -13.13
C ARG A 40 -5.72 -3.68 -13.60
N LYS A 41 -6.65 -3.64 -14.57
CA LYS A 41 -7.29 -4.78 -15.23
C LYS A 41 -6.32 -5.96 -15.44
N LEU A 42 -6.63 -7.10 -14.83
CA LEU A 42 -5.91 -8.36 -15.05
C LEU A 42 -6.27 -8.98 -16.41
N THR A 43 -7.43 -8.61 -16.97
CA THR A 43 -7.90 -9.08 -18.27
C THR A 43 -8.40 -7.92 -19.15
N LYS A 44 -8.34 -8.09 -20.48
CA LYS A 44 -8.77 -7.05 -21.44
C LYS A 44 -10.24 -6.62 -21.25
N HIS A 45 -11.09 -7.48 -20.70
CA HIS A 45 -12.53 -7.25 -20.53
C HIS A 45 -12.96 -6.68 -19.17
N GLU A 46 -12.07 -6.53 -18.20
CA GLU A 46 -12.48 -5.97 -16.91
C GLU A 46 -12.88 -4.49 -17.06
N ASN A 47 -14.02 -4.08 -16.51
CA ASN A 47 -14.34 -2.65 -16.43
C ASN A 47 -13.43 -1.95 -15.41
N THR A 48 -12.98 -0.74 -15.74
CA THR A 48 -12.27 0.13 -14.79
C THR A 48 -13.25 0.46 -13.67
N SER A 49 -12.95 0.12 -12.42
CA SER A 49 -13.77 0.57 -11.30
C SER A 49 -13.76 2.09 -11.25
N GLY A 50 -14.89 2.73 -10.93
CA GLY A 50 -14.92 4.15 -10.57
C GLY A 50 -14.17 4.46 -9.26
N GLU A 51 -13.75 3.43 -8.53
CA GLU A 51 -12.96 3.55 -7.30
C GLU A 51 -11.52 4.03 -7.58
N THR A 52 -11.02 4.92 -6.72
CA THR A 52 -9.66 5.46 -6.81
C THR A 52 -8.67 4.64 -5.98
N LYS A 53 -7.39 4.64 -6.33
CA LYS A 53 -6.36 4.04 -5.47
C LYS A 53 -6.31 4.67 -4.08
N ALA A 54 -6.58 5.98 -3.99
CA ALA A 54 -6.62 6.70 -2.73
C ALA A 54 -7.75 6.23 -1.80
N SER A 55 -8.94 5.89 -2.34
CA SER A 55 -10.01 5.28 -1.52
C SER A 55 -9.65 3.86 -1.08
N VAL A 56 -8.98 3.08 -1.93
CA VAL A 56 -8.48 1.75 -1.56
C VAL A 56 -7.46 1.82 -0.42
N PHE A 57 -6.46 2.68 -0.51
CA PHE A 57 -5.47 2.81 0.58
C PHE A 57 -6.08 3.32 1.88
N ARG A 58 -7.10 4.18 1.81
CA ARG A 58 -7.88 4.58 2.99
C ARG A 58 -8.64 3.40 3.60
N ARG A 59 -9.30 2.57 2.79
CA ARG A 59 -9.98 1.34 3.22
C ARG A 59 -9.01 0.33 3.86
N ILE A 60 -7.84 0.14 3.26
CA ILE A 60 -6.81 -0.73 3.86
C ILE A 60 -6.33 -0.13 5.20
N GLY A 61 -6.13 1.19 5.25
CA GLY A 61 -5.78 1.90 6.46
C GLY A 61 -6.80 1.76 7.59
N SER A 62 -8.10 1.74 7.29
CA SER A 62 -9.14 1.54 8.31
C SER A 62 -9.14 0.12 8.88
N VAL A 63 -8.67 -0.87 8.12
CA VAL A 63 -8.58 -2.27 8.57
C VAL A 63 -7.32 -2.49 9.40
N LEU A 64 -6.17 -2.01 8.92
CA LEU A 64 -4.87 -2.30 9.55
C LEU A 64 -4.54 -1.37 10.71
N LEU A 65 -4.99 -0.12 10.65
CA LEU A 65 -4.61 0.94 11.58
C LEU A 65 -5.87 1.74 11.99
N PRO A 66 -6.90 1.09 12.56
CA PRO A 66 -8.18 1.73 12.86
C PRO A 66 -8.02 2.95 13.78
N GLU A 67 -7.09 2.90 14.73
CA GLU A 67 -6.80 4.01 15.65
C GLU A 67 -6.25 5.24 14.91
N LEU A 68 -5.28 5.04 14.00
CA LEU A 68 -4.71 6.15 13.23
C LEU A 68 -5.70 6.67 12.20
N HIS A 69 -6.49 5.76 11.63
CA HIS A 69 -7.54 6.10 10.69
C HIS A 69 -8.62 6.96 11.35
N GLY A 70 -8.97 6.70 12.61
CA GLY A 70 -9.89 7.53 13.40
C GLY A 70 -9.39 8.96 13.60
N ILE A 71 -8.07 9.16 13.68
CA ILE A 71 -7.45 10.49 13.80
C ILE A 71 -7.38 11.19 12.44
N ASP A 72 -6.81 10.52 11.44
CA ASP A 72 -6.68 11.04 10.07
C ASP A 72 -6.79 9.92 9.03
N PRO A 73 -7.97 9.76 8.41
CA PRO A 73 -8.16 8.78 7.34
C PRO A 73 -7.22 9.00 6.16
N THR A 74 -7.00 10.25 5.76
CA THR A 74 -6.21 10.62 4.59
C THR A 74 -4.73 10.36 4.84
N ALA A 75 -4.19 10.89 5.94
CA ALA A 75 -2.78 10.70 6.27
C ALA A 75 -2.45 9.23 6.58
N THR A 76 -3.40 8.47 7.15
CA THR A 76 -3.26 7.02 7.31
C THR A 76 -3.20 6.31 5.96
N GLY A 77 -4.11 6.66 5.03
CA GLY A 77 -4.09 6.15 3.67
C GLY A 77 -2.78 6.46 2.93
N ASP A 78 -2.25 7.67 3.08
CA ASP A 78 -0.97 8.07 2.49
C ASP A 78 0.21 7.27 3.05
N ARG A 79 0.18 6.91 4.34
CA ARG A 79 1.20 6.04 4.96
C ARG A 79 1.13 4.61 4.44
N ILE A 80 -0.08 4.06 4.26
CA ILE A 80 -0.28 2.76 3.61
C ILE A 80 0.30 2.79 2.19
N LYS A 81 -0.06 3.82 1.41
CA LYS A 81 0.44 4.02 0.05
C LYS A 81 1.97 4.08 0.02
N GLY A 82 2.58 4.89 0.89
CA GLY A 82 4.04 5.03 0.95
C GLY A 82 4.75 3.70 1.24
N LYS A 83 4.20 2.89 2.15
CA LYS A 83 4.74 1.55 2.43
C LYS A 83 4.60 0.61 1.22
N TYR A 84 3.42 0.58 0.59
CA TYR A 84 3.17 -0.17 -0.64
C TYR A 84 4.15 0.18 -1.76
N GLU A 85 4.34 1.48 -2.03
CA GLU A 85 5.26 1.95 -3.07
C GLU A 85 6.73 1.61 -2.74
N GLY A 86 7.10 1.68 -1.47
CA GLY A 86 8.40 1.24 -0.97
C GLY A 86 8.65 -0.24 -1.24
N LEU A 87 7.70 -1.11 -0.90
CA LEU A 87 7.78 -2.55 -1.15
C LEU A 87 7.87 -2.86 -2.65
N ALA A 88 7.02 -2.22 -3.47
CA ALA A 88 7.05 -2.38 -4.91
C ALA A 88 8.39 -1.95 -5.52
N LYS A 89 9.01 -0.89 -5.00
CA LYS A 89 10.34 -0.44 -5.42
C LYS A 89 11.42 -1.45 -5.08
N VAL A 90 11.43 -1.96 -3.84
CA VAL A 90 12.37 -3.00 -3.38
C VAL A 90 12.24 -4.26 -4.23
N TYR A 91 11.01 -4.74 -4.44
CA TYR A 91 10.75 -5.90 -5.30
C TYR A 91 11.31 -5.71 -6.72
N LYS A 92 11.04 -4.56 -7.37
CA LYS A 92 11.56 -4.27 -8.72
C LYS A 92 13.09 -4.27 -8.77
N GLN A 93 13.75 -3.76 -7.73
CA GLN A 93 15.22 -3.77 -7.65
C GLN A 93 15.77 -5.19 -7.58
N HIS A 94 15.16 -6.06 -6.77
CA HIS A 94 15.55 -7.46 -6.67
C HIS A 94 15.25 -8.25 -7.94
N ALA A 95 14.05 -8.08 -8.51
CA ALA A 95 13.66 -8.71 -9.77
C ALA A 95 14.62 -8.33 -10.92
N LYS A 96 15.02 -7.05 -11.01
CA LYS A 96 16.01 -6.60 -12.00
C LYS A 96 17.33 -7.35 -11.89
N ARG A 97 17.83 -7.56 -10.66
CA ARG A 97 19.08 -8.32 -10.44
C ARG A 97 18.95 -9.77 -10.92
N LEU A 98 17.80 -10.40 -10.73
CA LEU A 98 17.54 -11.75 -11.21
C LEU A 98 17.49 -11.81 -12.75
N THR A 99 16.92 -10.78 -13.39
CA THR A 99 16.82 -10.72 -14.87
C THR A 99 18.14 -10.38 -15.57
N VAL A 100 19.16 -9.92 -14.85
CA VAL A 100 20.53 -9.77 -15.35
C VAL A 100 21.29 -11.06 -15.07
N THR A 101 20.88 -12.14 -15.73
CA THR A 101 21.64 -13.39 -15.87
C THR A 101 21.84 -13.63 -17.36
N GLY A 102 22.74 -12.84 -17.94
CA GLY A 102 23.05 -12.85 -19.37
C GLY A 102 24.52 -12.59 -19.70
N GLU A 103 25.40 -12.56 -18.70
CA GLU A 103 26.85 -12.71 -18.92
C GLU A 103 27.16 -14.20 -18.79
N GLY A 104 26.81 -14.98 -19.81
CA GLY A 104 26.98 -16.43 -19.82
C GLY A 104 28.32 -16.87 -19.23
N ILE A 105 28.29 -17.97 -18.45
CA ILE A 105 29.51 -18.70 -18.12
C ILE A 105 30.08 -19.28 -19.42
#